data_AF-A0AAU3FJ07-F1
#
_entry.id   AF-A0AAU3FJ07-F1
#
_cell.length_a   1.000
_cell.length_b   1.000
_cell.length_c   1.000
_cell.angle_alpha   90.00
_cell.angle_beta   90.00
_cell.angle_gamma   90.00
#
_symmetry.space_group_name_H-M   'P 1'
#
loop_
_entity.id
_entity.type
_entity.pdbx_description
1 polymer ?
#
loop_
_entity_poly.entity_id
_entity_poly.type
_entity_poly.pdbx_seq_one_letter_code
_entity_poly.pdbx_strand_id
1 'polypeptide(L)'
;MARTPGITFPQVVTYDGLPGSVGGAHSLRAKHPAEAFQRLQSFVNACAEPVSSASWAFEVAAGGPPASTEQLVALATEHFGGPRYRARTHTEWNVPPESGDHALDALIAVGPDAVTAHGRSLAALTYSTPVRLIDPDARTPYPDITPDAFGRFAVDGYGRLLGDSGIRATLGTAASSLSLWLNLPADQRLSPGARHLQGHLPFRLSAKHWRLWRPTRSGDSYRSTKIPSPVHDRA
;
A
#
# COMPACT_ATOMS: atom_id res chain seq x y z
N MET A 1 8.07 -49.34 6.16
CA MET A 1 7.51 -48.32 5.23
C MET A 1 7.68 -46.95 5.87
N ALA A 2 8.61 -46.15 5.35
CA ALA A 2 8.85 -44.80 5.84
C ALA A 2 7.68 -43.90 5.42
N ARG A 3 7.02 -43.25 6.39
CA ARG A 3 6.07 -42.17 6.11
C ARG A 3 6.88 -41.02 5.52
N THR A 4 6.66 -40.69 4.25
CA THR A 4 7.09 -39.42 3.67
C THR A 4 6.63 -38.30 4.60
N PRO A 5 7.50 -37.40 5.07
CA PRO A 5 7.08 -36.22 5.81
C PRO A 5 6.03 -35.51 4.96
N GLY A 6 4.80 -35.44 5.45
CA GLY A 6 3.74 -34.72 4.75
C GLY A 6 4.19 -33.28 4.62
N ILE A 7 4.48 -32.84 3.39
CA ILE A 7 4.76 -31.44 3.10
C ILE A 7 3.51 -30.67 3.54
N THR A 8 3.59 -30.08 4.73
CA THR A 8 2.53 -29.22 5.24
C THR A 8 2.83 -27.87 4.62
N PHE A 9 2.23 -27.60 3.48
CA PHE A 9 2.35 -26.29 2.85
C PHE A 9 1.76 -25.23 3.80
N PRO A 10 2.47 -24.10 4.00
CA PRO A 10 2.08 -23.11 5.00
C PRO A 10 0.74 -22.47 4.66
N GLN A 11 -0.01 -22.10 5.69
CA GLN A 11 -1.24 -21.30 5.54
C GLN A 11 -0.89 -19.82 5.78
N VAL A 12 -1.59 -18.92 5.10
CA VAL A 12 -1.39 -17.48 5.24
C VAL A 12 -2.73 -16.75 5.23
N VAL A 13 -2.80 -15.68 6.02
CA VAL A 13 -3.94 -14.77 6.00
C VAL A 13 -3.55 -13.51 5.25
N THR A 14 -4.36 -13.12 4.27
CA THR A 14 -4.18 -11.88 3.55
C THR A 14 -5.20 -10.83 3.98
N TYR A 15 -4.77 -9.58 4.10
CA TYR A 15 -5.64 -8.42 4.12
C TYR A 15 -5.46 -7.62 2.82
N ASP A 16 -6.56 -7.41 2.10
CA ASP A 16 -6.58 -6.67 0.83
C ASP A 16 -7.39 -5.37 0.94
N GLY A 17 -6.73 -4.31 1.41
CA GLY A 17 -7.25 -2.95 1.39
C GLY A 17 -7.00 -2.32 0.01
N LEU A 18 -7.73 -2.81 -0.99
CA LEU A 18 -7.59 -2.50 -2.42
C LEU A 18 -7.40 -1.00 -2.74
N PRO A 19 -6.83 -0.65 -3.90
CA PRO A 19 -6.62 0.74 -4.30
C PRO A 19 -7.90 1.56 -4.54
N GLY A 20 -7.76 2.88 -4.52
CA GLY A 20 -8.89 3.82 -4.65
C GLY A 20 -9.65 3.72 -5.97
N SER A 21 -9.02 3.17 -7.02
CA SER A 21 -9.64 2.95 -8.34
C SER A 21 -10.78 1.92 -8.33
N VAL A 22 -10.90 1.10 -7.28
CA VAL A 22 -12.03 0.16 -7.06
C VAL A 22 -12.80 0.48 -5.77
N GLY A 23 -12.66 1.71 -5.25
CA GLY A 23 -13.36 2.18 -4.05
C GLY A 23 -12.86 1.57 -2.73
N GLY A 24 -11.70 0.91 -2.73
CA GLY A 24 -11.18 0.15 -1.58
C GLY A 24 -10.15 0.88 -0.72
N ALA A 25 -9.53 1.96 -1.22
CA ALA A 25 -8.41 2.55 -0.50
C ALA A 25 -8.90 3.29 0.73
N HIS A 26 -8.15 3.15 1.81
CA HIS A 26 -8.48 3.76 3.06
C HIS A 26 -8.01 5.23 3.06
N SER A 27 -8.90 6.14 3.43
CA SER A 27 -8.49 7.54 3.62
C SER A 27 -7.43 7.63 4.71
N LEU A 28 -6.34 8.35 4.44
CA LEU A 28 -5.35 8.72 5.45
C LEU A 28 -5.88 9.77 6.43
N ARG A 29 -7.11 10.28 6.22
CA ARG A 29 -7.83 11.26 7.07
C ARG A 29 -7.02 12.53 7.37
N ALA A 30 -6.22 12.96 6.40
CA ALA A 30 -5.41 14.17 6.47
C ALA A 30 -5.71 15.00 5.22
N LYS A 31 -5.99 16.28 5.41
CA LYS A 31 -6.21 17.24 4.32
C LYS A 31 -4.89 17.77 3.77
N HIS A 32 -3.85 17.81 4.60
CA HIS A 32 -2.53 18.28 4.19
C HIS A 32 -1.62 17.11 3.82
N PRO A 33 -0.92 17.17 2.67
CA PRO A 33 0.01 16.12 2.25
C PRO A 33 1.12 15.83 3.26
N ALA A 34 1.64 16.85 3.95
CA ALA A 34 2.66 16.69 4.98
C ALA A 34 2.20 15.77 6.12
N GLU A 35 1.00 16.01 6.64
CA GLU A 35 0.41 15.20 7.71
C GLU A 35 0.11 13.78 7.22
N ALA A 36 -0.40 13.64 5.99
CA ALA A 36 -0.63 12.33 5.38
C ALA A 36 0.67 11.53 5.24
N PHE A 37 1.77 12.19 4.87
CA PHE A 37 3.08 11.58 4.76
C PHE A 37 3.66 11.18 6.11
N GLN A 38 3.54 12.03 7.14
CA GLN A 38 3.96 11.70 8.49
C GLN A 38 3.24 10.46 9.04
N ARG A 39 1.93 10.34 8.77
CA ARG A 39 1.13 9.16 9.15
C ARG A 39 1.60 7.90 8.41
N LEU A 40 1.90 8.03 7.11
CA LEU A 40 2.47 6.93 6.32
C LEU A 40 3.82 6.48 6.88
N GLN A 41 4.75 7.41 7.11
CA GLN A 41 6.07 7.10 7.66
C GLN A 41 5.97 6.43 9.03
N SER A 42 5.11 6.96 9.91
CA SER A 42 4.90 6.39 11.24
C SER A 42 4.40 4.95 11.16
N PHE A 43 3.47 4.66 10.25
CA PHE A 43 2.98 3.31 10.01
C PHE A 43 4.07 2.38 9.45
N VAL A 44 4.79 2.81 8.42
CA VAL A 44 5.85 2.00 7.79
C VAL A 44 6.93 1.68 8.82
N ASN A 45 7.44 2.68 9.53
CA ASN A 45 8.52 2.51 10.52
C ASN A 45 8.14 1.56 11.67
N ALA A 46 6.86 1.53 12.06
CA ALA A 46 6.40 0.71 13.18
C ALA A 46 6.04 -0.73 12.78
N CYS A 47 5.56 -0.94 11.55
CA CYS A 47 4.92 -2.19 11.15
C CYS A 47 5.62 -2.94 10.03
N ALA A 48 6.56 -2.31 9.32
CA ALA A 48 7.08 -2.82 8.07
C ALA A 48 8.57 -2.55 7.88
N GLU A 49 9.23 -3.48 7.19
CA GLU A 49 10.58 -3.32 6.69
C GLU A 49 10.54 -3.31 5.15
N PRO A 50 11.00 -2.24 4.46
CA PRO A 50 11.06 -2.20 3.01
C PRO A 50 11.95 -3.31 2.43
N VAL A 51 11.46 -4.02 1.41
CA VAL A 51 12.21 -5.07 0.71
C VAL A 51 13.12 -4.48 -0.37
N SER A 52 12.69 -3.37 -0.98
CA SER A 52 13.45 -2.63 -1.98
C SER A 52 13.14 -1.14 -1.87
N SER A 53 13.90 -0.33 -2.62
CA SER A 53 13.61 1.09 -2.77
C SER A 53 12.17 1.29 -3.23
N ALA A 54 11.50 2.27 -2.64
CA ALA A 54 10.16 2.66 -3.03
C ALA A 54 10.16 3.25 -4.45
N SER A 55 9.08 2.98 -5.18
CA SER A 55 8.77 3.71 -6.41
C SER A 55 7.92 4.92 -6.09
N TRP A 56 8.22 6.02 -6.77
CA TRP A 56 7.52 7.28 -6.62
C TRP A 56 7.03 7.77 -7.98
N ALA A 57 5.81 8.30 -8.00
CA ALA A 57 5.22 8.92 -9.18
C ALA A 57 4.51 10.21 -8.81
N PHE A 58 4.77 11.27 -9.57
CA PHE A 58 4.07 12.54 -9.43
C PHE A 58 3.05 12.65 -10.55
N GLU A 59 1.81 13.00 -10.21
CA GLU A 59 0.71 13.15 -11.16
C GLU A 59 0.14 14.56 -11.05
N VAL A 60 -0.17 15.16 -12.21
CA VAL A 60 -0.96 16.39 -12.32
C VAL A 60 -2.19 16.09 -13.17
N ALA A 61 -3.38 16.22 -12.57
CA ALA A 61 -4.65 16.03 -13.22
C ALA A 61 -4.96 17.17 -14.21
N ALA A 62 -5.66 16.84 -15.30
CA ALA A 62 -6.25 17.81 -16.19
C ALA A 62 -7.51 18.43 -15.58
N GLY A 63 -7.87 19.65 -16.01
CA GLY A 63 -9.10 20.31 -15.58
C GLY A 63 -9.00 21.04 -14.24
N GLY A 64 -7.79 21.33 -13.75
CA GLY A 64 -7.55 22.34 -12.72
C GLY A 64 -7.42 23.76 -13.28
N PRO A 65 -7.23 24.76 -12.40
CA PRO A 65 -6.91 26.12 -12.81
C PRO A 65 -5.68 26.14 -13.73
N PRO A 66 -5.71 26.82 -14.90
CA PRO A 66 -4.60 26.80 -15.85
C PRO A 66 -3.26 27.20 -15.24
N ALA A 67 -3.21 28.31 -14.50
CA ALA A 67 -1.98 28.81 -13.88
C ALA A 67 -1.35 27.79 -12.91
N SER A 68 -2.14 27.20 -12.01
CA SER A 68 -1.65 26.18 -11.06
C SER A 68 -1.22 24.90 -11.77
N THR A 69 -1.96 24.50 -12.81
CA THR A 69 -1.64 23.30 -13.62
C THR A 69 -0.33 23.49 -14.37
N GLU A 70 -0.15 24.62 -15.05
CA GLU A 70 1.07 24.97 -15.79
C GLU A 70 2.28 25.06 -14.85
N GLN A 71 2.13 25.70 -13.69
CA GLN A 71 3.16 25.79 -12.66
C GLN A 71 3.61 24.40 -12.19
N LEU A 72 2.66 23.51 -11.89
CA LEU A 72 2.94 22.14 -11.45
C LEU A 72 3.62 21.30 -12.53
N VAL A 73 3.16 21.43 -13.79
CA VAL A 73 3.75 20.74 -14.94
C VAL A 73 5.19 21.21 -15.18
N ALA A 74 5.43 22.51 -15.10
CA ALA A 74 6.76 23.11 -15.26
C ALA A 74 7.71 22.61 -14.15
N LEU A 75 7.29 22.70 -12.89
CA LEU A 75 8.05 22.22 -11.74
C LEU A 75 8.37 20.73 -11.88
N ALA A 76 7.37 19.89 -12.15
CA ALA A 76 7.58 18.46 -12.31
C ALA A 76 8.55 18.14 -13.46
N THR A 77 8.48 18.89 -14.55
CA THR A 77 9.37 18.69 -15.69
C THR A 77 10.81 19.13 -15.39
N GLU A 78 10.97 20.22 -14.64
CA GLU A 78 12.27 20.72 -14.19
C GLU A 78 12.96 19.74 -13.23
N HIS A 79 12.23 19.25 -12.22
CA HIS A 79 12.82 18.43 -11.15
C HIS A 79 12.86 16.93 -11.44
N PHE A 80 11.95 16.42 -12.28
CA PHE A 80 11.81 14.98 -12.53
C PHE A 80 12.07 14.58 -13.99
N GLY A 81 12.38 15.56 -14.85
CA GLY A 81 12.60 15.35 -16.28
C GLY A 81 11.32 15.18 -17.08
N GLY A 82 11.39 14.48 -18.21
CA GLY A 82 10.23 14.29 -19.08
C GLY A 82 9.13 13.44 -18.43
N PRO A 83 7.84 13.68 -18.75
CA PRO A 83 6.76 12.85 -18.24
C PRO A 83 6.86 11.43 -18.79
N ARG A 84 6.61 10.45 -17.91
CA ARG A 84 6.56 9.03 -18.26
C ARG A 84 5.26 8.65 -18.96
N TYR A 85 4.20 9.40 -18.69
CA TYR A 85 2.87 9.14 -19.24
C TYR A 85 2.07 10.43 -19.40
N ARG A 86 1.30 10.50 -20.49
CA ARG A 86 0.36 11.58 -20.78
C ARG A 86 -0.97 10.98 -21.22
N ALA A 87 -2.04 11.38 -20.54
CA ALA A 87 -3.42 11.07 -20.90
C ALA A 87 -4.24 12.35 -20.99
N ARG A 88 -5.46 12.24 -21.51
CA ARG A 88 -6.43 13.35 -21.51
C ARG A 88 -6.82 13.80 -20.09
N THR A 89 -6.62 12.94 -19.10
CA THR A 89 -7.05 13.17 -17.71
C THR A 89 -5.93 13.57 -16.77
N HIS A 90 -4.66 13.30 -17.11
CA HIS A 90 -3.50 13.60 -16.26
C HIS A 90 -2.18 13.47 -17.04
N THR A 91 -1.13 14.08 -16.50
CA THR A 91 0.26 13.85 -16.86
C THR A 91 1.00 13.30 -15.65
N GLU A 92 1.95 12.40 -15.88
CA GLU A 92 2.66 11.70 -14.81
C GLU A 92 4.16 11.64 -15.06
N TRP A 93 4.94 11.73 -13.98
CA TRP A 93 6.40 11.70 -13.95
C TRP A 93 6.89 10.58 -13.03
N ASN A 94 8.03 9.98 -13.38
CA ASN A 94 8.78 9.15 -12.43
C ASN A 94 9.50 10.10 -11.48
N VAL A 95 9.38 9.90 -10.18
CA VAL A 95 10.14 10.67 -9.19
C VAL A 95 11.32 9.80 -8.73
N PRO A 96 12.57 10.25 -8.92
CA PRO A 96 13.72 9.56 -8.35
C PRO A 96 13.57 9.42 -6.82
N PRO A 97 13.98 8.29 -6.21
CA PRO A 97 13.83 8.10 -4.76
C PRO A 97 14.42 9.25 -3.91
N GLU A 98 15.53 9.83 -4.34
CA GLU A 98 16.20 10.98 -3.72
C GLU A 98 15.41 12.30 -3.83
N SER A 99 14.46 12.37 -4.76
CA SER A 99 13.62 13.56 -5.01
C SER A 99 12.24 13.46 -4.35
N GLY A 100 11.98 12.42 -3.54
CA GLY A 100 10.70 12.22 -2.87
C GLY A 100 10.26 13.40 -2.01
N ASP A 101 11.19 13.95 -1.22
CA ASP A 101 10.93 15.12 -0.36
C ASP A 101 10.64 16.38 -1.19
N HIS A 102 11.40 16.61 -2.27
CA HIS A 102 11.14 17.72 -3.20
C HIS A 102 9.76 17.61 -3.86
N ALA A 103 9.34 16.40 -4.24
CA ALA A 103 8.01 16.16 -4.79
C ALA A 103 6.89 16.40 -3.77
N LEU A 104 7.15 16.09 -2.50
CA LEU A 104 6.22 16.39 -1.42
C LEU A 104 6.13 17.89 -1.15
N ASP A 105 7.26 18.60 -1.13
CA ASP A 105 7.31 20.05 -0.94
C ASP A 105 6.56 20.77 -2.06
N ALA A 106 6.73 20.33 -3.31
CA ALA A 106 5.96 20.83 -4.44
C ALA A 106 4.44 20.65 -4.23
N LEU A 107 4.02 19.48 -3.73
CA LEU A 107 2.63 19.20 -3.42
C LEU A 107 2.08 20.08 -2.29
N ILE A 108 2.90 20.36 -1.26
CA ILE A 108 2.55 21.22 -0.13
C ILE A 108 2.43 22.68 -0.58
N ALA A 109 3.34 23.15 -1.44
CA ALA A 109 3.41 24.54 -1.88
C ALA A 109 2.16 25.01 -2.64
N VAL A 110 1.53 24.13 -3.43
CA VAL A 110 0.28 24.47 -4.14
C VAL A 110 -0.93 24.48 -3.20
N GLY A 111 -0.82 23.84 -2.04
CA GLY A 111 -1.82 23.88 -0.98
C GLY A 111 -3.04 22.97 -1.21
N PRO A 112 -3.90 22.83 -0.19
CA PRO A 112 -4.99 21.87 -0.20
C PRO A 112 -6.18 22.25 -1.09
N ASP A 113 -6.27 23.52 -1.47
CA ASP A 113 -7.35 24.05 -2.33
C ASP A 113 -7.07 23.85 -3.83
N ALA A 114 -5.90 23.30 -4.15
CA ALA A 114 -5.52 22.92 -5.51
C ALA A 114 -6.33 21.71 -5.97
N VAL A 115 -7.53 21.96 -6.48
CA VAL A 115 -8.43 20.93 -6.99
C VAL A 115 -8.80 21.15 -8.45
N THR A 116 -9.20 20.08 -9.11
CA THR A 116 -9.87 20.14 -10.42
C THR A 116 -11.26 20.76 -10.29
N ALA A 117 -11.89 21.12 -11.41
CA ALA A 117 -13.27 21.61 -11.46
C ALA A 117 -14.30 20.66 -10.80
N HIS A 118 -13.95 19.37 -10.65
CA HIS A 118 -14.79 18.36 -9.99
C HIS A 118 -14.37 18.07 -8.55
N GLY A 119 -13.53 18.91 -7.92
CA GLY A 119 -13.13 18.79 -6.53
C GLY A 119 -12.15 17.64 -6.23
N ARG A 120 -11.51 17.06 -7.26
CA ARG A 120 -10.42 16.08 -7.07
C ARG A 120 -9.09 16.79 -6.89
N SER A 121 -8.17 16.20 -6.13
CA SER A 121 -6.78 16.66 -6.03
C SER A 121 -6.20 17.02 -7.40
N LEU A 122 -5.65 18.22 -7.55
CA LEU A 122 -5.01 18.66 -8.80
C LEU A 122 -3.68 17.94 -9.01
N ALA A 123 -2.89 17.80 -7.96
CA ALA A 123 -1.66 17.02 -7.97
C ALA A 123 -1.71 15.90 -6.92
N ALA A 124 -0.97 14.84 -7.19
CA ALA A 124 -0.75 13.74 -6.26
C ALA A 124 0.65 13.14 -6.38
N LEU A 125 1.21 12.74 -5.24
CA LEU A 125 2.45 11.98 -5.12
C LEU A 125 2.09 10.56 -4.66
N THR A 126 2.38 9.57 -5.50
CA THR A 126 2.18 8.16 -5.19
C THR A 126 3.49 7.54 -4.73
N TYR A 127 3.47 6.93 -3.55
CA TYR A 127 4.52 6.11 -2.96
C TYR A 127 4.09 4.64 -3.02
N SER A 128 4.94 3.76 -3.53
CA SER A 128 4.69 2.31 -3.51
C SER A 128 5.94 1.55 -3.12
N THR A 129 5.82 0.61 -2.19
CA THR A 129 6.96 -0.21 -1.74
C THR A 129 6.51 -1.63 -1.38
N PRO A 130 7.26 -2.67 -1.79
CA PRO A 130 7.14 -3.99 -1.21
C PRO A 130 7.75 -4.00 0.19
N VAL A 131 7.10 -4.69 1.12
CA VAL A 131 7.50 -4.72 2.53
C VAL A 131 7.40 -6.12 3.13
N ARG A 132 8.17 -6.35 4.19
CA ARG A 132 7.94 -7.45 5.13
C ARG A 132 7.28 -6.89 6.39
N LEU A 133 6.25 -7.56 6.87
CA LEU A 133 5.61 -7.16 8.12
C LEU A 133 6.44 -7.59 9.32
N ILE A 134 6.57 -6.68 10.28
CA ILE A 134 7.27 -6.90 11.54
C ILE A 134 6.33 -7.66 12.49
N ASP A 135 6.84 -8.74 13.07
CA ASP A 135 6.21 -9.41 14.21
C ASP A 135 6.30 -8.48 15.43
N PRO A 136 5.17 -8.04 16.02
CA PRO A 136 5.21 -7.12 17.15
C PRO A 136 5.92 -7.69 18.38
N ASP A 137 5.93 -9.01 18.56
CA ASP A 137 6.55 -9.66 19.72
C ASP A 137 8.06 -9.86 19.50
N ALA A 138 8.45 -10.35 18.31
CA ALA A 138 9.85 -10.59 17.98
C ALA A 138 10.62 -9.33 17.53
N ARG A 139 9.89 -8.28 17.11
CA ARG A 139 10.42 -7.02 16.54
C ARG A 139 11.31 -7.22 15.30
N THR A 140 11.09 -8.31 14.59
CA THR A 140 11.74 -8.65 13.31
C THR A 140 10.68 -9.07 12.31
N PRO A 141 10.96 -9.02 10.99
CA PRO A 141 10.06 -9.58 9.99
C PRO A 141 9.66 -11.03 10.28
N TYR A 142 8.45 -11.43 9.91
CA TYR A 142 8.05 -12.84 9.94
C TYR A 142 8.95 -13.66 8.99
N PRO A 143 9.77 -14.61 9.49
CA PRO A 143 10.75 -15.29 8.65
C PRO A 143 10.13 -16.32 7.70
N ASP A 144 8.93 -16.81 8.03
CA ASP A 144 8.19 -17.85 7.32
C ASP A 144 7.13 -17.29 6.36
N ILE A 145 6.97 -15.97 6.30
CA ILE A 145 6.06 -15.29 5.37
C ILE A 145 6.88 -14.70 4.22
N THR A 146 7.18 -15.53 3.23
CA THR A 146 7.95 -15.15 2.04
C THR A 146 7.35 -15.76 0.79
N PRO A 147 7.51 -15.15 -0.41
CA PRO A 147 6.97 -15.72 -1.64
C PRO A 147 7.41 -17.17 -1.88
N ASP A 148 8.68 -17.47 -1.59
CA ASP A 148 9.24 -18.80 -1.83
C ASP A 148 8.65 -19.87 -0.91
N ALA A 149 8.28 -19.52 0.34
CA ALA A 149 7.57 -20.43 1.25
C ALA A 149 6.20 -20.86 0.70
N PHE A 150 5.59 -20.04 -0.16
CA PHE A 150 4.31 -20.33 -0.82
C PHE A 150 4.47 -20.75 -2.28
N GLY A 151 5.68 -21.14 -2.71
CA GLY A 151 5.94 -21.55 -4.10
C GLY A 151 5.70 -20.44 -5.12
N ARG A 152 5.81 -19.18 -4.67
CA ARG A 152 5.54 -17.96 -5.45
C ARG A 152 4.15 -17.95 -6.09
N PHE A 153 3.16 -18.48 -5.36
CA PHE A 153 1.78 -18.54 -5.85
C PHE A 153 1.22 -17.15 -6.14
N ALA A 154 0.82 -16.91 -7.38
CA ALA A 154 0.17 -15.67 -7.81
C ALA A 154 -1.31 -15.66 -7.41
N VAL A 155 -1.70 -14.59 -6.71
CA VAL A 155 -3.08 -14.39 -6.24
C VAL A 155 -3.97 -13.79 -7.32
N ASP A 156 -3.41 -12.95 -8.17
CA ASP A 156 -4.12 -12.25 -9.24
C ASP A 156 -3.25 -12.06 -10.49
N GLY A 157 -3.86 -11.49 -11.55
CA GLY A 157 -3.16 -11.12 -12.77
C GLY A 157 -2.34 -9.83 -12.68
N TYR A 158 -2.22 -9.23 -11.49
CA TYR A 158 -1.54 -7.95 -11.26
C TYR A 158 -0.19 -8.14 -10.54
N GLY A 159 0.28 -9.39 -10.42
CA GLY A 159 1.60 -9.72 -9.88
C GLY A 159 1.64 -9.88 -8.37
N ARG A 160 0.50 -9.88 -7.67
CA ARG A 160 0.49 -10.13 -6.21
C ARG A 160 0.79 -11.59 -5.92
N LEU A 161 1.72 -11.83 -4.99
CA LEU A 161 2.09 -13.16 -4.54
C LEU A 161 1.63 -13.40 -3.09
N LEU A 162 1.35 -14.65 -2.74
CA LEU A 162 1.29 -15.05 -1.33
C LEU A 162 2.67 -14.94 -0.71
N GLY A 163 2.73 -14.49 0.54
CA GLY A 163 3.98 -14.23 1.26
C GLY A 163 4.66 -12.91 0.89
N ASP A 164 4.12 -12.12 -0.04
CA ASP A 164 4.62 -10.78 -0.37
C ASP A 164 3.65 -9.71 0.17
N SER A 165 4.16 -8.67 0.85
CA SER A 165 3.31 -7.55 1.28
C SER A 165 3.70 -6.27 0.57
N GLY A 166 2.75 -5.37 0.39
CA GLY A 166 2.96 -4.11 -0.31
C GLY A 166 2.09 -2.99 0.24
N ILE A 167 2.66 -1.80 0.24
CA ILE A 167 2.00 -0.56 0.63
C ILE A 167 2.01 0.37 -0.58
N ARG A 168 0.84 0.96 -0.88
CA ARG A 168 0.72 2.03 -1.86
C ARG A 168 -0.04 3.20 -1.26
N ALA A 169 0.63 4.33 -1.08
CA ALA A 169 0.02 5.56 -0.63
C ALA A 169 -0.09 6.55 -1.79
N THR A 170 -1.20 7.27 -1.87
CA THR A 170 -1.35 8.41 -2.78
C THR A 170 -1.63 9.62 -1.92
N LEU A 171 -0.68 10.56 -1.90
CA LEU A 171 -0.75 11.82 -1.20
C LEU A 171 -1.26 12.85 -2.19
N GLY A 172 -2.50 13.31 -2.03
CA GLY A 172 -3.08 14.32 -2.92
C GLY A 172 -3.20 15.66 -2.22
N THR A 173 -3.19 16.72 -3.01
CA THR A 173 -3.51 18.09 -2.58
C THR A 173 -4.76 18.16 -1.70
N ALA A 174 -5.88 17.56 -2.11
CA ALA A 174 -7.14 17.62 -1.35
C ALA A 174 -7.51 16.33 -0.60
N ALA A 175 -6.98 15.18 -1.03
CA ALA A 175 -7.29 13.89 -0.42
C ALA A 175 -6.11 12.93 -0.56
N SER A 176 -5.84 12.20 0.53
CA SER A 176 -4.80 11.18 0.59
C SER A 176 -5.37 9.81 0.94
N SER A 177 -4.80 8.75 0.36
CA SER A 177 -5.28 7.38 0.52
C SER A 177 -4.14 6.38 0.70
N LEU A 178 -4.45 5.25 1.34
CA LEU A 178 -3.55 4.14 1.59
C LEU A 178 -4.20 2.84 1.12
N SER A 179 -3.47 2.11 0.27
CA SER A 179 -3.83 0.79 -0.22
C SER A 179 -2.86 -0.23 0.37
N LEU A 180 -3.38 -1.37 0.81
CA LEU A 180 -2.63 -2.38 1.55
C LEU A 180 -2.84 -3.76 0.93
N TRP A 181 -1.74 -4.46 0.68
CA TRP A 181 -1.72 -5.89 0.42
C TRP A 181 -0.83 -6.53 1.47
N LEU A 182 -1.42 -7.23 2.45
CA LEU A 182 -0.69 -7.69 3.62
C LEU A 182 -0.80 -9.20 3.74
N ASN A 183 0.32 -9.88 4.01
CA ASN A 183 0.38 -11.31 4.31
C ASN A 183 0.80 -11.51 5.77
N LEU A 184 -0.05 -12.17 6.55
CA LEU A 184 0.12 -12.44 7.98
C LEU A 184 0.10 -13.95 8.24
N PRO A 185 0.76 -14.41 9.33
CA PRO A 185 0.64 -15.79 9.76
C PRO A 185 -0.81 -16.23 9.98
N ALA A 186 -1.12 -17.49 9.70
CA ALA A 186 -2.44 -18.09 9.91
C ALA A 186 -2.56 -18.84 11.26
N ASP A 187 -1.73 -18.48 12.24
CA ASP A 187 -1.67 -19.10 13.57
C ASP A 187 -1.91 -18.08 14.69
N GLN A 188 -1.45 -18.37 15.91
CA GLN A 188 -1.64 -17.50 17.08
C GLN A 188 -1.05 -16.10 16.91
N ARG A 189 -0.09 -15.91 15.99
CA ARG A 189 0.52 -14.61 15.67
C ARG A 189 -0.41 -13.67 14.89
N LEU A 190 -1.47 -14.20 14.27
CA LEU A 190 -2.41 -13.42 13.45
C LEU A 190 -3.03 -12.25 14.22
N SER A 191 -3.58 -12.54 15.40
CA SER A 191 -4.34 -11.55 16.17
C SER A 191 -3.43 -10.45 16.75
N PRO A 192 -2.29 -10.75 17.39
CA PRO A 192 -1.30 -9.74 17.76
C PRO A 192 -0.84 -8.89 16.57
N GLY A 193 -0.45 -9.51 15.45
CA GLY A 193 -0.01 -8.79 14.25
C GLY A 193 -1.09 -7.86 13.69
N ALA A 194 -2.34 -8.33 13.57
CA ALA A 194 -3.45 -7.52 13.09
C ALA A 194 -3.77 -6.33 14.02
N ARG A 195 -3.67 -6.52 15.35
CA ARG A 195 -3.86 -5.43 16.33
C ARG A 195 -2.73 -4.41 16.26
N HIS A 196 -1.48 -4.86 16.08
CA HIS A 196 -0.33 -3.97 15.90
C HIS A 196 -0.53 -3.05 14.69
N LEU A 197 -0.93 -3.63 13.55
CA LEU A 197 -1.29 -2.86 12.35
C LEU A 197 -2.43 -1.87 12.64
N GLN A 198 -3.52 -2.34 13.28
CA GLN A 198 -4.66 -1.49 13.61
C GLN A 198 -4.27 -0.30 14.52
N GLY A 199 -3.34 -0.50 15.44
CA GLY A 199 -2.87 0.55 16.35
C GLY A 199 -2.07 1.66 15.67
N HIS A 200 -1.47 1.39 14.51
CA HIS A 200 -0.62 2.34 13.78
C HIS A 200 -1.28 2.89 12.51
N LEU A 201 -2.47 2.41 12.15
CA LEU A 201 -3.23 2.89 11.00
C LEU A 201 -4.24 3.98 11.40
N PRO A 202 -4.41 5.05 10.61
CA PRO A 202 -5.37 6.12 10.90
C PRO A 202 -6.83 5.73 10.61
N PHE A 203 -7.08 4.47 10.27
CA PHE A 203 -8.39 3.93 9.93
C PHE A 203 -8.57 2.51 10.48
N ARG A 204 -9.82 2.06 10.55
CA ARG A 204 -10.14 0.68 10.94
C ARG A 204 -9.96 -0.28 9.76
N LEU A 205 -9.25 -1.38 10.00
CA LEU A 205 -9.16 -2.50 9.07
C LEU A 205 -10.55 -3.12 8.93
N SER A 206 -11.05 -3.23 7.70
CA SER A 206 -12.41 -3.68 7.45
C SER A 206 -12.50 -5.21 7.54
N ALA A 207 -13.54 -5.71 8.19
CA ALA A 207 -13.80 -7.14 8.33
C ALA A 207 -14.00 -7.87 6.97
N LYS A 208 -14.22 -7.13 5.87
CA LYS A 208 -14.53 -7.70 4.54
C LYS A 208 -13.30 -8.15 3.75
N HIS A 209 -12.10 -7.71 4.15
CA HIS A 209 -10.88 -7.89 3.34
C HIS A 209 -9.97 -9.03 3.81
N TRP A 210 -10.38 -9.76 4.85
CA TRP A 210 -9.60 -10.86 5.41
C TRP A 210 -9.89 -12.18 4.69
N ARG A 211 -8.82 -12.82 4.24
CA ARG A 211 -8.90 -14.13 3.57
C ARG A 211 -7.82 -15.06 4.09
N LEU A 212 -8.20 -16.29 4.39
CA LEU A 212 -7.30 -17.39 4.71
C LEU A 212 -7.06 -18.23 3.47
N TRP A 213 -5.79 -18.36 3.11
CA TRP A 213 -5.31 -19.21 2.03
C TRP A 213 -4.78 -20.52 2.58
N ARG A 214 -5.30 -21.61 2.04
CA ARG A 214 -4.88 -22.97 2.40
C ARG A 214 -4.43 -23.72 1.15
N PRO A 215 -3.39 -24.55 1.24
CA PRO A 215 -3.02 -25.41 0.13
C PRO A 215 -4.18 -26.35 -0.23
N THR A 216 -4.30 -26.66 -1.52
CA THR A 216 -5.17 -27.74 -2.00
C THR A 216 -4.63 -29.10 -1.54
N ARG A 217 -5.47 -30.14 -1.62
CA ARG A 217 -5.05 -31.51 -1.24
C ARG A 217 -3.87 -32.02 -2.07
N SER A 218 -3.76 -31.57 -3.32
CA SER A 218 -2.65 -31.85 -4.24
C SER A 218 -1.38 -31.05 -3.92
N GLY A 219 -1.47 -29.95 -3.16
CA GLY A 219 -0.33 -29.11 -2.78
C GLY A 219 0.21 -28.22 -3.91
N ASP A 220 -0.48 -28.19 -5.06
CA ASP A 220 -0.10 -27.45 -6.26
C ASP A 220 -0.75 -26.06 -6.38
N SER A 221 -1.68 -25.74 -5.48
CA SER A 221 -2.48 -24.53 -5.54
C SER A 221 -2.97 -24.10 -4.15
N TYR A 222 -3.55 -22.92 -4.06
CA TYR A 222 -4.16 -22.40 -2.83
C TYR A 222 -5.64 -22.07 -3.03
N ARG A 223 -6.45 -22.42 -2.03
CA ARG A 223 -7.86 -22.03 -1.93
C ARG A 223 -8.01 -20.91 -0.92
N SER A 224 -8.64 -19.82 -1.35
CA SER A 224 -9.00 -18.69 -0.49
C SER A 224 -10.37 -18.90 0.16
N THR A 225 -10.47 -18.59 1.45
CA THR A 225 -11.73 -18.53 2.20
C THR A 225 -11.82 -17.21 2.97
N LYS A 226 -12.97 -16.54 2.95
CA LYS A 226 -13.17 -15.35 3.78
C LYS A 226 -13.18 -15.75 5.26
N ILE A 227 -12.57 -14.92 6.10
CA ILE A 227 -12.57 -15.10 7.56
C ILE A 227 -13.08 -13.82 8.23
N PRO A 228 -13.58 -13.89 9.48
CA PRO A 228 -13.88 -12.69 10.25
C PRO A 228 -12.62 -11.86 10.53
N SER A 229 -12.81 -10.61 10.93
CA SER A 229 -11.72 -9.76 11.41
C SER A 229 -11.01 -10.42 12.60
N PRO A 230 -9.67 -10.59 12.56
CA PRO A 230 -8.87 -11.00 13.71
C PRO A 230 -8.65 -9.85 14.70
N VAL A 231 -8.98 -8.61 14.30
CA VAL A 231 -9.08 -7.47 15.20
C VAL A 231 -10.44 -7.56 15.88
N HIS A 232 -10.47 -8.07 17.11
CA HIS A 232 -11.63 -7.99 17.98
C HIS A 232 -11.65 -6.62 18.65
N ASP A 233 -12.80 -5.95 18.62
CA ASP A 233 -13.02 -4.76 19.45
C ASP A 233 -12.79 -5.17 20.91
N ARG A 234 -11.92 -4.44 21.63
CA ARG A 234 -11.89 -4.59 23.09
C ARG A 234 -13.27 -4.17 23.59
N ALA A 235 -13.96 -5.10 24.24
CA ALA A 235 -15.08 -4.80 25.12
C ALA A 235 -14.62 -3.87 26.25
#